data_AF-A0A9P6UBC8-F1
#
_entry.id   AF-A0A9P6UBC8-F1
#
_cell.length_a   1.000
_cell.length_b   1.000
_cell.length_c   1.000
_cell.angle_alpha   90.00
_cell.angle_beta   90.00
_cell.angle_gamma   90.00
#
_symmetry.space_group_name_H-M   'P 1'
#
loop_
_entity.id
_entity.type
_entity.pdbx_description
1 polymer ?
#
loop_
_entity_poly.entity_id
_entity_poly.type
_entity_poly.pdbx_seq_one_letter_code
_entity_poly.pdbx_strand_id
1 'polypeptide(L)'
;MPRDLERQRQAAEAKRLARQARRNQQSTSDVDDAFDGFEDSIGLFGDSKVAHGQAGKLIEYDGLKLHLANVDGGAVGLMAHFVWNSAFVLAEYIQRDEGSLVRGKRVLEFGAAAGLDGLLAVKKGAAFVTLSDYPDPKVISNLERNWCENILGPFLQASLGQPQQQQEPVLEEGFLEKMDHQRRIRSEQGCRSAVRGHAWGESVTPLLDCIAADRTTDGDVEDGQSTAASEDRNRYDLIMMADTLWVADGHRLLLESCKACLAPKSGSKIIVCCGLHTGLRVVQQFLDMARSSPFGYTVELKEIRQQPRWGETRTEEEQRADAAKLTEVELLSFDVEERNRTVLVYELLFTDK
;
A
#
# COMPACT_ATOMS: atom_id res chain seq x y z
N MET A 1 -36.99 4.98 33.65
CA MET A 1 -35.64 4.43 33.92
C MET A 1 -34.97 3.79 32.69
N PRO A 2 -35.57 2.86 31.90
CA PRO A 2 -34.88 2.26 30.74
C PRO A 2 -34.74 3.20 29.52
N ARG A 3 -35.76 4.04 29.27
CA ARG A 3 -35.82 4.94 28.09
C ARG A 3 -34.85 6.13 28.14
N ASP A 4 -34.27 6.39 29.31
CA ASP A 4 -33.33 7.51 29.49
C ASP A 4 -31.88 7.04 29.31
N LEU A 5 -31.58 5.78 29.64
CA LEU A 5 -30.30 5.13 29.32
C LEU A 5 -30.12 4.91 27.80
N GLU A 6 -31.19 4.51 27.10
CA GLU A 6 -31.19 4.36 25.64
C GLU A 6 -30.90 5.70 24.94
N ARG A 7 -31.57 6.77 25.40
CA ARG A 7 -31.35 8.13 24.87
C ARG A 7 -29.96 8.67 25.18
N GLN A 8 -29.38 8.34 26.34
CA GLN A 8 -28.01 8.71 26.66
C GLN A 8 -26.98 7.97 25.79
N ARG A 9 -27.21 6.69 25.50
CA ARG A 9 -26.37 5.91 24.56
C ARG A 9 -26.42 6.46 23.14
N GLN A 10 -27.62 6.71 22.62
CA GLN A 10 -27.80 7.29 21.29
C GLN A 10 -27.18 8.70 21.19
N ALA A 11 -27.28 9.51 22.23
CA ALA A 11 -26.63 10.83 22.27
C ALA A 11 -25.10 10.75 22.34
N ALA A 12 -24.55 9.76 23.04
CA ALA A 12 -23.10 9.53 23.09
C ALA A 12 -22.55 9.03 21.75
N GLU A 13 -23.28 8.13 21.09
CA GLU A 13 -22.95 7.62 19.76
C GLU A 13 -23.03 8.71 18.69
N ALA A 14 -24.09 9.53 18.70
CA ALA A 14 -24.21 10.69 17.82
C ALA A 14 -23.07 11.70 18.01
N LYS A 15 -22.62 11.94 19.25
CA LYS A 15 -21.44 12.78 19.53
C LYS A 15 -20.14 12.15 19.05
N ARG A 16 -20.00 10.83 19.13
CA ARG A 16 -18.83 10.11 18.59
C ARG A 16 -18.78 10.22 17.07
N LEU A 17 -19.90 9.95 16.40
CA LEU A 17 -20.04 10.06 14.95
C LEU A 17 -19.82 11.50 14.46
N ALA A 18 -20.33 12.51 15.19
CA ALA A 18 -20.07 13.91 14.85
C ALA A 18 -18.60 14.32 15.01
N ARG A 19 -17.89 13.77 16.01
CA ARG A 19 -16.43 13.97 16.16
C ARG A 19 -15.64 13.28 15.05
N GLN A 20 -16.05 12.06 14.67
CA GLN A 20 -15.44 11.34 13.57
C GLN A 20 -15.69 12.04 12.23
N ALA A 21 -16.91 12.50 11.97
CA ALA A 21 -17.24 13.28 10.77
C ALA A 21 -16.45 14.60 10.69
N ARG A 22 -16.25 15.31 11.82
CA ARG A 22 -15.39 16.51 11.87
C ARG A 22 -13.93 16.19 11.63
N ARG A 23 -13.43 15.07 12.17
CA ARG A 23 -12.05 14.61 11.93
C ARG A 23 -11.84 14.20 10.47
N ASN A 24 -12.83 13.58 9.85
CA ASN A 24 -12.80 13.22 8.43
C ASN A 24 -12.92 14.46 7.52
N GLN A 25 -13.71 15.47 7.91
CA GLN A 25 -13.76 16.75 7.18
C GLN A 25 -12.47 17.55 7.29
N GLN A 26 -11.79 17.46 8.44
CA GLN A 26 -10.48 18.08 8.62
C GLN A 26 -9.39 17.32 7.87
N SER A 27 -9.43 15.98 7.86
CA SER A 27 -8.52 15.20 7.02
C SER A 27 -8.76 15.45 5.53
N THR A 28 -9.99 15.73 5.08
CA THR A 28 -10.23 16.10 3.67
C THR A 28 -9.67 17.47 3.33
N SER A 29 -9.79 18.48 4.21
CA SER A 29 -9.17 19.79 3.97
C SER A 29 -7.65 19.73 4.00
N ASP A 30 -7.08 18.93 4.91
CA ASP A 30 -5.63 18.74 5.00
C ASP A 30 -5.10 18.00 3.75
N VAL A 31 -5.90 17.10 3.16
CA VAL A 31 -5.59 16.46 1.86
C VAL A 31 -5.66 17.45 0.71
N ASP A 32 -6.65 18.35 0.67
CA ASP A 32 -6.78 19.37 -0.37
C ASP A 32 -5.62 20.40 -0.31
N ASP A 33 -5.23 20.87 0.88
CA ASP A 33 -4.10 21.80 1.04
C ASP A 33 -2.75 21.13 0.72
N ALA A 34 -2.57 19.85 1.10
CA ALA A 34 -1.38 19.08 0.73
C ALA A 34 -1.32 18.80 -0.78
N PHE A 35 -2.48 18.67 -1.42
CA PHE A 35 -2.60 18.44 -2.86
C PHE A 35 -2.18 19.67 -3.66
N ASP A 36 -2.61 20.87 -3.28
CA ASP A 36 -2.21 22.13 -3.96
C ASP A 36 -0.67 22.32 -3.90
N GLY A 37 -0.05 22.04 -2.76
CA GLY A 37 1.42 22.11 -2.62
C GLY A 37 2.19 21.03 -3.40
N PHE A 38 1.54 19.89 -3.68
CA PHE A 38 2.09 18.79 -4.48
C PHE A 38 1.99 19.06 -6.00
N GLU A 39 0.88 19.62 -6.48
CA GLU A 39 0.75 20.01 -7.90
C GLU A 39 1.78 21.08 -8.29
N ASP A 40 2.02 22.05 -7.40
CA ASP A 40 3.06 23.07 -7.56
C ASP A 40 4.47 22.46 -7.64
N SER A 41 4.72 21.33 -6.97
CA SER A 41 6.04 20.66 -6.97
C SER A 41 6.28 19.78 -8.19
N ILE A 42 5.23 19.19 -8.77
CA ILE A 42 5.31 18.38 -10.00
C ILE A 42 5.64 19.23 -11.21
N GLY A 43 5.33 20.53 -11.19
CA GLY A 43 5.60 21.43 -12.30
C GLY A 43 4.77 21.02 -13.51
N LEU A 44 3.51 21.50 -13.57
CA LEU A 44 2.49 21.20 -14.59
C LEU A 44 2.90 21.46 -16.07
N PHE A 45 4.13 21.93 -16.33
CA PHE A 45 4.70 22.24 -17.64
C PHE A 45 6.06 21.54 -17.90
N GLY A 46 6.47 20.56 -17.09
CA GLY A 46 7.72 19.82 -17.27
C GLY A 46 7.61 18.62 -18.21
N ASP A 47 8.66 18.32 -18.96
CA ASP A 47 8.76 17.16 -19.88
C ASP A 47 8.88 15.80 -19.15
N SER A 48 8.88 15.77 -17.81
CA SER A 48 9.14 14.56 -17.02
C SER A 48 7.85 13.90 -16.52
N LYS A 49 7.58 12.69 -17.03
CA LYS A 49 6.42 11.89 -16.63
C LYS A 49 6.69 11.19 -15.29
N VAL A 50 6.02 11.65 -14.23
CA VAL A 50 6.14 11.12 -12.85
C VAL A 50 5.18 9.95 -12.56
N ALA A 51 4.11 9.83 -13.35
CA ALA A 51 3.07 8.83 -13.20
C ALA A 51 2.53 8.38 -14.56
N HIS A 52 1.97 7.17 -14.61
CA HIS A 52 1.51 6.53 -15.84
C HIS A 52 0.02 6.22 -15.81
N GLY A 53 -0.56 6.25 -17.01
CA GLY A 53 -1.98 5.97 -17.23
C GLY A 53 -2.86 7.20 -17.15
N GLN A 54 -4.16 6.95 -17.17
CA GLN A 54 -5.22 7.94 -17.04
C GLN A 54 -6.38 7.27 -16.30
N ALA A 55 -7.19 8.07 -15.60
CA ALA A 55 -8.37 7.58 -14.89
C ALA A 55 -9.24 6.67 -15.78
N GLY A 56 -9.66 5.53 -15.23
CA GLY A 56 -10.49 4.54 -15.92
C GLY A 56 -9.81 3.76 -17.06
N LYS A 57 -8.49 3.89 -17.23
CA LYS A 57 -7.72 3.08 -18.21
C LYS A 57 -7.11 1.84 -17.57
N LEU A 58 -6.62 0.94 -18.43
CA LEU A 58 -5.90 -0.28 -18.08
C LEU A 58 -4.41 -0.09 -18.36
N ILE A 59 -3.57 -0.54 -17.43
CA ILE A 59 -2.13 -0.76 -17.65
C ILE A 59 -1.85 -2.25 -17.48
N GLU A 60 -0.93 -2.79 -18.28
CA GLU A 60 -0.42 -4.14 -18.10
C GLU A 60 1.04 -4.11 -17.63
N TYR A 61 1.38 -4.97 -16.66
CA TYR A 61 2.74 -5.13 -16.16
C TYR A 61 2.99 -6.59 -15.76
N ASP A 62 3.96 -7.26 -16.37
CA ASP A 62 4.30 -8.67 -16.06
C ASP A 62 3.07 -9.61 -16.02
N GLY A 63 2.18 -9.43 -17.00
CA GLY A 63 0.90 -10.15 -17.10
C GLY A 63 -0.10 -9.84 -15.98
N LEU A 64 0.08 -8.76 -15.22
CA LEU A 64 -0.93 -8.17 -14.36
C LEU A 64 -1.75 -7.15 -15.16
N LYS A 65 -3.07 -7.15 -14.95
CA LYS A 65 -4.01 -6.19 -15.51
C LYS A 65 -4.44 -5.20 -14.44
N LEU A 66 -4.07 -3.93 -14.60
CA LEU A 66 -4.25 -2.89 -13.59
C LEU A 66 -5.20 -1.82 -14.10
N HIS A 67 -6.47 -1.90 -13.71
CA HIS A 67 -7.42 -0.82 -13.93
C HIS A 67 -7.09 0.34 -12.98
N LEU A 68 -7.19 1.56 -13.50
CA LEU A 68 -6.93 2.78 -12.75
C LEU A 68 -8.25 3.39 -12.30
N ALA A 69 -8.31 3.80 -11.03
CA ALA A 69 -9.55 4.25 -10.42
C ALA A 69 -10.17 5.40 -11.24
N ASN A 70 -11.47 5.30 -11.53
CA ASN A 70 -12.18 6.45 -12.09
C ASN A 70 -12.57 7.39 -10.94
N VAL A 71 -11.94 8.57 -10.90
CA VAL A 71 -12.14 9.60 -9.87
C VAL A 71 -13.08 10.73 -10.32
N ASP A 72 -13.84 10.53 -11.40
CA ASP A 72 -14.85 11.49 -11.86
C ASP A 72 -15.84 11.80 -10.73
N GLY A 73 -16.03 13.09 -10.42
CA GLY A 73 -16.96 13.55 -9.38
C GLY A 73 -16.47 13.36 -7.93
N GLY A 74 -15.16 13.21 -7.68
CA GLY A 74 -14.54 13.25 -6.34
C GLY A 74 -13.47 12.18 -6.14
N ALA A 75 -12.63 12.35 -5.10
CA ALA A 75 -11.46 11.52 -4.76
C ALA A 75 -10.23 11.71 -5.69
N VAL A 76 -10.23 12.76 -6.52
CA VAL A 76 -9.06 13.13 -7.35
C VAL A 76 -7.83 13.32 -6.46
N GLY A 77 -7.96 14.05 -5.35
CA GLY A 77 -6.88 14.28 -4.39
C GLY A 77 -6.27 13.02 -3.77
N LEU A 78 -6.87 11.82 -3.91
CA LEU A 78 -6.27 10.57 -3.43
C LEU A 78 -5.24 9.96 -4.40
N MET A 79 -5.08 10.51 -5.61
CA MET A 79 -4.02 10.12 -6.55
C MET A 79 -4.02 8.64 -7.02
N ALA A 80 -5.09 7.89 -6.74
CA ALA A 80 -5.22 6.47 -7.07
C ALA A 80 -5.55 6.16 -8.55
N HIS A 81 -5.66 7.20 -9.39
CA HIS A 81 -5.98 7.09 -10.81
C HIS A 81 -4.74 7.00 -11.72
N PHE A 82 -3.55 6.89 -11.12
CA PHE A 82 -2.28 6.66 -11.80
C PHE A 82 -1.52 5.49 -11.19
N VAL A 83 -0.54 4.98 -11.93
CA VAL A 83 0.57 4.20 -11.36
C VAL A 83 1.80 5.09 -11.34
N TRP A 84 2.29 5.41 -10.16
CA TRP A 84 3.43 6.31 -9.98
C TRP A 84 4.76 5.61 -10.24
N ASN A 85 5.79 6.36 -10.61
CA ASN A 85 7.12 5.80 -10.91
C ASN A 85 7.67 4.95 -9.76
N SER A 86 7.37 5.28 -8.49
CA SER A 86 7.86 4.48 -7.36
C SER A 86 7.26 3.09 -7.31
N ALA A 87 6.01 2.89 -7.77
CA ALA A 87 5.41 1.56 -7.85
C ALA A 87 6.13 0.71 -8.92
N PHE A 88 6.51 1.29 -10.06
CA PHE A 88 7.30 0.55 -11.05
C PHE A 88 8.70 0.20 -10.54
N VAL A 89 9.37 1.14 -9.85
CA VAL A 89 10.70 0.89 -9.27
C VAL A 89 10.63 -0.17 -8.16
N LEU A 90 9.59 -0.16 -7.34
CA LEU A 90 9.37 -1.17 -6.31
C LEU A 90 9.05 -2.55 -6.92
N ALA A 91 8.24 -2.60 -7.97
CA ALA A 91 7.98 -3.82 -8.72
C ALA A 91 9.26 -4.43 -9.31
N GLU A 92 10.11 -3.61 -9.92
CA GLU A 92 11.43 -4.03 -10.40
C GLU A 92 12.33 -4.51 -9.25
N TYR A 93 12.31 -3.82 -8.10
CA TYR A 93 13.05 -4.20 -6.90
C TYR A 93 12.61 -5.58 -6.38
N ILE A 94 11.31 -5.87 -6.38
CA ILE A 94 10.74 -7.19 -6.03
C ILE A 94 11.16 -8.26 -7.04
N GLN A 95 11.16 -7.96 -8.35
CA GLN A 95 11.50 -8.93 -9.39
C GLN A 95 12.98 -9.32 -9.38
N ARG A 96 13.87 -8.39 -8.99
CA ARG A 96 15.32 -8.62 -8.92
C ARG A 96 15.74 -9.44 -7.71
N ASP A 97 14.97 -9.35 -6.63
CA ASP A 97 15.25 -10.15 -5.45
C ASP A 97 15.05 -11.65 -5.77
N GLU A 98 16.06 -12.47 -5.46
CA GLU A 98 16.07 -13.91 -5.73
C GLU A 98 15.13 -14.71 -4.80
N GLY A 99 14.10 -14.07 -4.25
CA GLY A 99 13.08 -14.65 -3.40
C GLY A 99 13.35 -14.52 -1.90
N SER A 100 14.17 -13.57 -1.47
CA SER A 100 14.39 -13.27 -0.04
C SER A 100 13.44 -12.20 0.52
N LEU A 101 12.94 -11.31 -0.35
CA LEU A 101 12.18 -10.11 0.00
C LEU A 101 10.71 -10.44 0.30
N VAL A 102 10.03 -11.10 -0.63
CA VAL A 102 8.58 -11.36 -0.53
C VAL A 102 8.23 -12.83 -0.34
N ARG A 103 9.02 -13.76 -0.90
CA ARG A 103 8.67 -15.19 -0.92
C ARG A 103 8.56 -15.75 0.50
N GLY A 104 7.44 -16.41 0.79
CA GLY A 104 7.16 -16.97 2.11
C GLY A 104 6.97 -15.91 3.22
N LYS A 105 6.90 -14.62 2.89
CA LYS A 105 6.64 -13.53 3.84
C LYS A 105 5.16 -13.17 3.86
N ARG A 106 4.68 -12.67 5.00
CA ARG A 106 3.41 -11.97 5.09
C ARG A 106 3.67 -10.50 4.79
N VAL A 107 3.01 -10.00 3.75
CA VAL A 107 3.26 -8.68 3.18
C VAL A 107 2.01 -7.82 3.35
N LEU A 108 2.20 -6.58 3.78
CA LEU A 108 1.18 -5.54 3.76
C LEU A 108 1.61 -4.42 2.83
N GLU A 109 0.72 -3.97 1.97
CA GLU A 109 0.91 -2.79 1.13
C GLU A 109 0.00 -1.67 1.63
N PHE A 110 0.58 -0.51 1.96
CA PHE A 110 -0.18 0.71 2.26
C PHE A 110 -0.14 1.65 1.05
N GLY A 111 -1.30 2.20 0.69
CA GLY A 111 -1.43 3.10 -0.47
C GLY A 111 -1.28 2.32 -1.79
N ALA A 112 -1.96 1.18 -1.88
CA ALA A 112 -1.82 0.26 -3.00
C ALA A 112 -2.32 0.83 -4.35
N ALA A 113 -3.32 1.72 -4.32
CA ALA A 113 -4.01 2.27 -5.48
C ALA A 113 -4.47 1.19 -6.48
N ALA A 114 -3.72 0.97 -7.56
CA ALA A 114 -3.98 -0.09 -8.53
C ALA A 114 -3.54 -1.49 -8.05
N GLY A 115 -2.69 -1.57 -7.02
CA GLY A 115 -2.23 -2.80 -6.37
C GLY A 115 -1.04 -3.47 -7.06
N LEU A 116 -0.24 -2.73 -7.83
CA LEU A 116 0.86 -3.31 -8.62
C LEU A 116 1.82 -4.13 -7.74
N ASP A 117 2.35 -3.54 -6.66
CA ASP A 117 3.39 -4.16 -5.84
C ASP A 117 2.85 -5.34 -5.03
N GLY A 118 1.67 -5.20 -4.41
CA GLY A 118 1.01 -6.27 -3.67
C GLY A 118 0.61 -7.45 -4.55
N LEU A 119 0.01 -7.22 -5.72
CA LEU A 119 -0.38 -8.29 -6.64
C LEU A 119 0.85 -9.04 -7.19
N LEU A 120 1.92 -8.31 -7.48
CA LEU A 120 3.19 -8.91 -7.86
C LEU A 120 3.78 -9.75 -6.72
N ALA A 121 3.74 -9.28 -5.47
CA ALA A 121 4.20 -10.03 -4.30
C ALA A 121 3.43 -11.37 -4.14
N VAL A 122 2.13 -11.40 -4.42
CA VAL A 122 1.35 -12.67 -4.46
C VAL A 122 1.93 -13.62 -5.51
N LYS A 123 2.10 -13.14 -6.75
CA LYS A 123 2.65 -13.94 -7.86
C LYS A 123 4.08 -14.43 -7.58
N LYS A 124 4.88 -13.67 -6.82
CA LYS A 124 6.25 -14.04 -6.41
C LYS A 124 6.29 -14.96 -5.17
N GLY A 125 5.15 -15.43 -4.70
CA GLY A 125 5.07 -16.49 -3.70
C GLY A 125 5.16 -16.01 -2.26
N ALA A 126 4.70 -14.79 -1.97
CA ALA A 126 4.39 -14.38 -0.61
C ALA A 126 3.50 -15.41 0.12
N ALA A 127 3.69 -15.56 1.42
CA ALA A 127 2.87 -16.45 2.24
C ALA A 127 1.44 -15.92 2.35
N PHE A 128 1.29 -14.60 2.53
CA PHE A 128 0.02 -13.90 2.46
C PHE A 128 0.24 -12.43 2.10
N VAL A 129 -0.63 -11.82 1.29
CA VAL A 129 -0.57 -10.38 0.97
C VAL A 129 -1.86 -9.67 1.34
N THR A 130 -1.77 -8.60 2.13
CA THR A 130 -2.89 -7.68 2.33
C THR A 130 -2.61 -6.41 1.56
N LEU A 131 -3.48 -6.07 0.61
CA LEU A 131 -3.44 -4.79 -0.11
C LEU A 131 -4.37 -3.81 0.62
N SER A 132 -3.90 -2.60 0.88
CA SER A 132 -4.71 -1.60 1.56
C SER A 132 -4.55 -0.19 0.99
N ASP A 133 -5.65 0.54 1.03
CA ASP A 133 -5.72 1.95 0.63
C ASP A 133 -6.79 2.67 1.46
N TYR A 134 -6.90 3.99 1.29
CA TYR A 134 -7.92 4.80 1.94
C TYR A 134 -9.32 4.23 1.67
N PRO A 135 -10.23 4.19 2.66
CA PRO A 135 -11.54 3.53 2.55
C PRO A 135 -12.56 4.36 1.73
N ASP A 136 -12.13 4.89 0.59
CA ASP A 136 -13.01 5.47 -0.42
C ASP A 136 -13.58 4.35 -1.31
N PRO A 137 -14.91 4.31 -1.53
CA PRO A 137 -15.54 3.26 -2.32
C PRO A 137 -14.97 3.11 -3.74
N LYS A 138 -14.55 4.19 -4.40
CA LYS A 138 -13.99 4.14 -5.77
C LYS A 138 -12.58 3.55 -5.78
N VAL A 139 -11.77 3.90 -4.78
CA VAL A 139 -10.42 3.36 -4.64
C VAL A 139 -10.47 1.88 -4.29
N ILE A 140 -11.24 1.51 -3.26
CA ILE A 140 -11.31 0.13 -2.80
C ILE A 140 -11.97 -0.79 -3.81
N SER A 141 -13.06 -0.38 -4.47
CA SER A 141 -13.69 -1.19 -5.52
C SER A 141 -12.77 -1.41 -6.72
N ASN A 142 -11.95 -0.42 -7.09
CA ASN A 142 -10.96 -0.56 -8.14
C ASN A 142 -9.84 -1.54 -7.74
N LEU A 143 -9.29 -1.39 -6.53
CA LEU A 143 -8.26 -2.30 -6.01
C LEU A 143 -8.79 -3.74 -5.90
N GLU A 144 -10.01 -3.89 -5.40
CA GLU A 144 -10.72 -5.16 -5.35
C GLU A 144 -10.92 -5.77 -6.74
N ARG A 145 -11.33 -4.97 -7.74
CA ARG A 145 -11.43 -5.40 -9.14
C ARG A 145 -10.11 -5.94 -9.67
N ASN A 146 -9.00 -5.22 -9.46
CA ASN A 146 -7.68 -5.67 -9.90
C ASN A 146 -7.26 -6.96 -9.20
N TRP A 147 -7.44 -7.06 -7.89
CA TRP A 147 -7.19 -8.30 -7.14
C TRP A 147 -8.03 -9.47 -7.65
N CYS A 148 -9.29 -9.21 -7.92
CA CYS A 148 -10.24 -10.16 -8.47
C CYS A 148 -9.81 -10.71 -9.84
N GLU A 149 -9.47 -9.83 -10.78
CA GLU A 149 -9.08 -10.20 -12.13
C GLU A 149 -7.75 -10.96 -12.16
N ASN A 150 -6.80 -10.58 -11.31
CA ASN A 150 -5.45 -11.13 -11.35
C ASN A 150 -5.23 -12.36 -10.46
N ILE A 151 -5.94 -12.47 -9.34
CA ILE A 151 -5.64 -13.44 -8.28
C ILE A 151 -6.88 -14.28 -7.92
N LEU A 152 -7.93 -13.65 -7.38
CA LEU A 152 -9.06 -14.39 -6.81
C LEU A 152 -9.86 -15.14 -7.90
N GLY A 153 -10.17 -14.50 -9.03
CA GLY A 153 -10.91 -15.10 -10.13
C GLY A 153 -10.24 -16.35 -10.68
N PRO A 154 -8.95 -16.27 -11.11
CA PRO A 154 -8.18 -17.44 -11.53
C PRO A 154 -8.12 -18.56 -10.46
N PHE A 155 -7.96 -18.20 -9.18
CA PHE A 155 -7.97 -19.17 -8.08
C PHE A 155 -9.32 -19.90 -7.95
N LEU A 156 -10.44 -19.17 -8.02
CA LEU A 156 -11.78 -19.75 -7.93
C LEU A 156 -12.08 -20.66 -9.13
N GLN A 157 -11.68 -20.28 -10.34
CA GLN A 157 -11.84 -21.10 -11.54
C GLN A 157 -11.05 -22.41 -11.43
N ALA A 158 -9.78 -22.34 -11.02
CA ALA A 158 -8.94 -23.51 -10.80
C ALA A 158 -9.54 -24.44 -9.73
N SER A 159 -10.09 -23.87 -8.65
CA SER A 159 -10.72 -24.63 -7.56
C SER A 159 -12.01 -25.36 -7.98
N LEU A 160 -12.69 -24.89 -9.02
CA LEU A 160 -13.92 -25.51 -9.55
C LEU A 160 -13.64 -26.60 -10.60
N GLY A 161 -12.37 -26.87 -10.95
CA GLY A 161 -12.00 -27.87 -11.95
C GLY A 161 -12.54 -27.58 -13.35
N GLN A 162 -12.94 -26.33 -13.62
CA GLN A 162 -13.41 -25.92 -14.94
C GLN A 162 -12.19 -25.69 -15.85
N PRO A 163 -12.17 -26.22 -17.09
CA PRO A 163 -11.13 -25.88 -18.05
C PRO A 163 -11.10 -24.37 -18.25
N GLN A 164 -9.90 -23.78 -18.39
CA GLN A 164 -9.73 -22.37 -18.76
C GLN A 164 -10.57 -22.07 -20.00
N GLN A 165 -11.77 -21.52 -19.81
CA GLN A 165 -12.54 -20.97 -20.93
C GLN A 165 -11.77 -19.74 -21.41
N GLN A 166 -11.67 -19.57 -22.73
CA GLN A 166 -11.00 -18.43 -23.36
C GLN A 166 -11.67 -17.07 -23.08
N GLN A 167 -12.77 -17.06 -22.32
CA GLN A 167 -13.42 -15.83 -21.85
C GLN A 167 -13.02 -15.57 -20.40
N GLU A 168 -12.45 -14.38 -20.19
CA GLU A 168 -12.12 -13.91 -18.85
C GLU A 168 -13.37 -13.87 -17.98
N PRO A 169 -13.29 -14.30 -16.71
CA PRO A 169 -14.41 -14.17 -15.80
C PRO A 169 -14.69 -12.68 -15.60
N VAL A 170 -15.74 -12.17 -16.24
CA VAL A 170 -16.27 -10.86 -15.90
C VAL A 170 -16.94 -11.03 -14.54
N LEU A 171 -16.24 -10.62 -13.49
CA LEU A 171 -16.84 -10.59 -12.16
C LEU A 171 -17.90 -9.50 -12.17
N GLU A 172 -19.14 -9.89 -11.90
CA GLU A 172 -20.25 -8.96 -11.80
C GLU A 172 -19.95 -7.86 -10.79
N GLU A 173 -20.41 -6.65 -11.07
CA GLU A 173 -20.30 -5.53 -10.16
C GLU A 173 -20.94 -5.89 -8.80
N GLY A 174 -20.23 -5.56 -7.70
CA GLY A 174 -20.60 -5.97 -6.35
C GLY A 174 -20.48 -7.47 -6.06
N PHE A 175 -19.76 -8.25 -6.87
CA PHE A 175 -19.51 -9.68 -6.62
C PHE A 175 -19.00 -9.95 -5.20
N LEU A 176 -18.00 -9.17 -4.75
CA LEU A 176 -17.41 -9.32 -3.42
C LEU A 176 -18.36 -8.90 -2.30
N GLU A 177 -19.18 -7.87 -2.52
CA GLU A 177 -20.18 -7.40 -1.53
C GLU A 177 -21.29 -8.44 -1.29
N LYS A 178 -21.67 -9.16 -2.35
CA LYS A 178 -22.67 -10.24 -2.28
C LYS A 178 -22.10 -11.55 -1.73
N MET A 179 -20.77 -11.65 -1.59
CA MET A 179 -20.11 -12.86 -1.17
C MET A 179 -20.28 -13.06 0.34
N ASP A 180 -20.82 -14.21 0.75
CA ASP A 180 -20.93 -14.58 2.16
C ASP A 180 -19.59 -14.43 2.89
N HIS A 181 -19.62 -13.93 4.13
CA HIS A 181 -18.42 -13.59 4.89
C HIS A 181 -17.49 -14.80 5.10
N GLN A 182 -18.04 -15.97 5.46
CA GLN A 182 -17.21 -17.16 5.63
C GLN A 182 -16.63 -17.63 4.30
N ARG A 183 -17.40 -17.50 3.22
CA ARG A 183 -16.89 -17.79 1.88
C ARG A 183 -15.75 -16.83 1.52
N ARG A 184 -15.88 -15.53 1.80
CA ARG A 184 -14.82 -14.53 1.54
C ARG A 184 -13.54 -14.89 2.27
N ILE A 185 -13.62 -15.18 3.57
CA ILE A 185 -12.46 -15.60 4.37
C ILE A 185 -11.79 -16.83 3.75
N ARG A 186 -12.54 -17.91 3.46
CA ARG A 186 -11.97 -19.12 2.87
C ARG A 186 -11.28 -18.85 1.53
N SER A 187 -11.87 -17.99 0.70
CA SER A 187 -11.28 -17.63 -0.58
C SER A 187 -10.03 -16.77 -0.44
N GLU A 188 -10.02 -15.80 0.47
CA GLU A 188 -8.84 -14.98 0.79
C GLU A 188 -7.68 -15.84 1.31
N GLN A 189 -7.96 -16.80 2.21
CA GLN A 189 -6.95 -17.76 2.67
C GLN A 189 -6.46 -18.66 1.53
N GLY A 190 -7.38 -19.18 0.70
CA GLY A 190 -7.04 -20.05 -0.42
C GLY A 190 -6.18 -19.37 -1.50
N CYS A 191 -6.46 -18.11 -1.82
CA CYS A 191 -5.64 -17.32 -2.75
C CYS A 191 -4.50 -16.56 -2.06
N ARG A 192 -4.34 -16.72 -0.74
CA ARG A 192 -3.29 -16.12 0.10
C ARG A 192 -3.21 -14.60 -0.03
N SER A 193 -4.36 -13.95 -0.18
CA SER A 193 -4.41 -12.50 -0.29
C SER A 193 -5.77 -11.91 0.06
N ALA A 194 -5.78 -10.64 0.47
CA ALA A 194 -6.98 -9.90 0.80
C ALA A 194 -6.82 -8.42 0.49
N VAL A 195 -7.95 -7.73 0.26
CA VAL A 195 -8.02 -6.26 0.11
C VAL A 195 -8.79 -5.68 1.29
N ARG A 196 -8.29 -4.57 1.86
CA ARG A 196 -8.94 -3.85 2.96
C ARG A 196 -8.84 -2.34 2.79
N GLY A 197 -9.92 -1.62 3.05
CA GLY A 197 -9.86 -0.18 3.27
C GLY A 197 -9.24 0.12 4.63
N HIS A 198 -8.30 1.07 4.68
CA HIS A 198 -7.59 1.48 5.88
C HIS A 198 -7.14 2.94 5.78
N ALA A 199 -7.68 3.79 6.65
CA ALA A 199 -7.15 5.13 6.84
C ALA A 199 -6.00 5.09 7.85
N TRP A 200 -4.88 5.73 7.54
CA TRP A 200 -3.71 5.72 8.42
C TRP A 200 -4.04 6.28 9.80
N GLY A 201 -3.59 5.59 10.84
CA GLY A 201 -3.83 5.93 12.25
C GLY A 201 -5.16 5.42 12.81
N GLU A 202 -6.01 4.79 11.99
CA GLU A 202 -7.15 4.02 12.48
C GLU A 202 -6.72 2.64 13.02
N SER A 203 -7.68 1.89 13.58
CA SER A 203 -7.41 0.56 14.10
C SER A 203 -6.92 -0.37 13.00
N VAL A 204 -5.78 -1.04 13.24
CA VAL A 204 -5.20 -2.01 12.30
C VAL A 204 -5.80 -3.42 12.43
N THR A 205 -6.73 -3.65 13.36
CA THR A 205 -7.36 -4.97 13.55
C THR A 205 -7.87 -5.59 12.26
N PRO A 206 -8.60 -4.87 11.37
CA PRO A 206 -9.09 -5.46 10.12
C PRO A 206 -7.99 -5.93 9.18
N LEU A 207 -6.78 -5.35 9.27
CA LEU A 207 -5.61 -5.80 8.54
C LEU A 207 -5.05 -7.08 9.18
N LEU A 208 -4.82 -7.08 10.50
CA LEU A 208 -4.27 -8.25 11.20
C LEU A 208 -5.19 -9.48 11.11
N ASP A 209 -6.50 -9.29 11.06
CA ASP A 209 -7.48 -10.37 10.90
C ASP A 209 -7.32 -11.13 9.56
N CYS A 210 -6.78 -10.48 8.52
CA CYS A 210 -6.52 -11.14 7.23
C CYS A 210 -5.53 -12.30 7.36
N ILE A 211 -4.56 -12.20 8.27
CA ILE A 211 -3.51 -13.21 8.46
C ILE A 211 -3.72 -14.10 9.68
N ALA A 212 -4.76 -13.83 10.49
CA ALA A 212 -5.08 -14.63 11.67
C ALA A 212 -5.82 -15.94 11.34
N ALA A 213 -6.51 -16.00 10.19
CA ALA A 213 -7.38 -17.11 9.81
C ALA A 213 -6.66 -18.38 9.31
N ASP A 214 -5.33 -18.35 9.19
CA ASP A 214 -4.48 -19.50 8.80
C ASP A 214 -4.44 -20.61 9.89
N ARG A 215 -5.09 -20.40 11.04
CA ARG A 215 -5.02 -21.31 12.21
C ARG A 215 -6.14 -22.36 12.29
N THR A 216 -7.19 -22.30 11.48
CA THR A 216 -8.33 -23.24 11.64
C THR A 216 -8.14 -24.61 11.00
N THR A 217 -7.01 -24.89 10.34
CA THR A 217 -6.73 -26.18 9.69
C THR A 217 -5.79 -27.11 10.46
N ASP A 218 -5.07 -26.60 11.48
CA ASP A 218 -4.28 -27.44 12.38
C ASP A 218 -4.96 -27.46 13.75
N GLY A 219 -5.40 -28.64 14.18
CA GLY A 219 -6.30 -28.88 15.31
C GLY A 219 -5.73 -28.61 16.70
N ASP A 220 -5.27 -27.38 16.96
CA ASP A 220 -4.83 -26.95 18.28
C ASP A 220 -6.03 -26.44 19.09
N VAL A 221 -6.26 -27.16 20.20
CA VAL A 221 -7.28 -26.90 21.21
C VAL A 221 -7.15 -25.48 21.76
N GLU A 222 -8.27 -24.75 21.83
CA GLU A 222 -8.38 -23.47 22.53
C GLU A 222 -8.06 -23.64 24.03
N ASP A 223 -6.83 -23.33 24.42
CA ASP A 223 -6.52 -22.95 25.80
C ASP A 223 -6.36 -21.43 25.86
N GLY A 224 -7.29 -20.78 26.58
CA GLY A 224 -7.52 -19.34 26.64
C GLY A 224 -6.44 -18.53 27.37
N GLN A 225 -5.17 -18.63 26.96
CA GLN A 225 -4.11 -17.74 27.41
C GLN A 225 -3.38 -17.15 26.18
N SER A 226 -3.83 -15.96 25.75
CA SER A 226 -3.06 -15.11 24.83
C SER A 226 -1.73 -14.76 25.51
N THR A 227 -0.64 -15.37 25.04
CA THR A 227 0.71 -14.98 25.42
C THR A 227 1.19 -13.90 24.45
N ALA A 228 2.10 -13.01 24.88
CA ALA A 228 2.69 -11.98 24.00
C ALA A 228 3.31 -12.59 22.71
N ALA A 229 3.83 -13.81 22.79
CA ALA A 229 4.33 -14.57 21.64
C ALA A 229 3.25 -14.98 20.61
N SER A 230 1.96 -14.94 20.99
CA SER A 230 0.83 -15.22 20.09
C SER A 230 0.38 -13.99 19.31
N GLU A 231 0.60 -12.78 19.84
CA GLU A 231 0.32 -11.49 19.19
C GLU A 231 1.39 -11.16 18.13
N ASP A 232 2.65 -11.51 18.38
CA ASP A 232 3.75 -11.37 17.40
C ASP A 232 3.58 -12.27 16.17
N ARG A 233 2.82 -13.36 16.32
CA ARG A 233 2.51 -14.30 15.22
C ARG A 233 1.42 -13.81 14.28
N ASN A 234 0.71 -12.71 14.55
CA ASN A 234 -0.36 -12.19 13.67
C ASN A 234 0.01 -10.81 13.10
N ARG A 235 1.25 -10.64 12.66
CA ARG A 235 1.78 -9.38 12.11
C ARG A 235 2.55 -9.60 10.82
N TYR A 236 2.78 -8.55 10.06
CA TYR A 236 3.44 -8.64 8.77
C TYR A 236 4.95 -8.69 8.91
N ASP A 237 5.60 -9.49 8.06
CA ASP A 237 7.05 -9.58 8.01
C ASP A 237 7.64 -8.44 7.17
N LEU A 238 6.88 -7.98 6.17
CA LEU A 238 7.25 -6.90 5.28
C LEU A 238 6.07 -5.93 5.13
N ILE A 239 6.35 -4.63 5.20
CA ILE A 239 5.43 -3.58 4.77
C ILE A 239 6.02 -2.89 3.54
N MET A 240 5.21 -2.67 2.52
CA MET A 240 5.58 -1.98 1.28
C MET A 240 4.80 -0.68 1.16
N MET A 241 5.48 0.38 0.74
CA MET A 241 4.88 1.69 0.49
C MET A 241 5.51 2.30 -0.76
N ALA A 242 4.69 2.60 -1.77
CA ALA A 242 5.10 3.27 -2.99
C ALA A 242 4.38 4.63 -3.11
N ASP A 243 5.14 5.72 -3.20
CA ASP A 243 4.62 7.10 -3.35
C ASP A 243 3.55 7.49 -2.31
N THR A 244 3.77 7.16 -1.04
CA THR A 244 2.85 7.51 0.07
C THR A 244 3.26 8.78 0.84
N LEU A 245 4.43 9.37 0.52
CA LEU A 245 5.02 10.44 1.34
C LEU A 245 4.56 11.85 0.97
N TRP A 246 3.74 12.03 -0.06
CA TRP A 246 3.29 13.36 -0.49
C TRP A 246 2.34 14.05 0.52
N VAL A 247 1.64 13.29 1.36
CA VAL A 247 0.80 13.82 2.45
C VAL A 247 1.62 14.01 3.72
N ALA A 248 2.37 15.11 3.83
CA ALA A 248 3.29 15.38 4.95
C ALA A 248 2.62 15.27 6.33
N ASP A 249 1.40 15.79 6.49
CA ASP A 249 0.66 15.75 7.75
C ASP A 249 0.22 14.32 8.16
N GLY A 250 0.17 13.40 7.20
CA GLY A 250 -0.18 12.00 7.41
C GLY A 250 0.99 11.12 7.88
N HIS A 251 2.24 11.59 7.79
CA HIS A 251 3.45 10.79 8.03
C HIS A 251 3.48 10.09 9.39
N ARG A 252 3.06 10.81 10.44
CA ARG A 252 3.02 10.25 11.79
C ARG A 252 2.02 9.09 11.88
N LEU A 253 0.82 9.28 11.34
CA LEU A 253 -0.25 8.28 11.37
C LEU A 253 0.10 7.05 10.51
N LEU A 254 0.80 7.27 9.41
CA LEU A 254 1.36 6.21 8.57
C LEU A 254 2.38 5.38 9.36
N LEU A 255 3.37 6.02 10.01
CA LEU A 255 4.34 5.32 10.85
C LEU A 255 3.71 4.60 12.05
N GLU A 256 2.67 5.17 12.67
CA GLU A 256 1.90 4.51 13.73
C GLU A 256 1.21 3.23 13.22
N SER A 257 0.63 3.28 12.02
CA SER A 257 0.03 2.12 11.34
C SER A 257 1.09 1.07 11.01
N CYS A 258 2.24 1.49 10.46
CA CYS A 258 3.36 0.60 10.16
C CYS A 258 3.87 -0.11 11.42
N LYS A 259 4.10 0.62 12.51
CA LYS A 259 4.54 0.04 13.79
C LYS A 259 3.50 -0.92 14.37
N ALA A 260 2.21 -0.61 14.21
CA ALA A 260 1.12 -1.47 14.68
C ALA A 260 0.91 -2.73 13.82
N CYS A 261 1.37 -2.75 12.57
CA CYS A 261 1.26 -3.88 11.65
C CYS A 261 2.52 -4.76 11.56
N LEU A 262 3.71 -4.17 11.70
CA LEU A 262 4.98 -4.87 11.50
C LEU A 262 5.25 -5.82 12.67
N ALA A 263 5.74 -7.02 12.37
CA ALA A 263 6.18 -7.98 13.38
C ALA A 263 7.44 -7.47 14.07
N PRO A 264 7.50 -7.46 15.40
CA PRO A 264 8.67 -6.98 16.15
C PRO A 264 9.73 -8.09 16.24
N LYS A 265 10.28 -8.51 15.10
CA LYS A 265 11.29 -9.56 15.03
C LYS A 265 12.41 -9.21 14.04
N SER A 266 13.56 -9.84 14.26
CA SER A 266 14.68 -9.74 13.32
C SER A 266 14.27 -10.14 11.90
N GLY A 267 14.69 -9.34 10.93
CA GLY A 267 14.37 -9.50 9.52
C GLY A 267 13.04 -8.87 9.07
N SER A 268 12.21 -8.37 9.99
CA SER A 268 11.05 -7.56 9.64
C SER A 268 11.44 -6.15 9.26
N LYS A 269 10.87 -5.63 8.17
CA LYS A 269 11.23 -4.33 7.62
C LYS A 269 10.07 -3.65 6.91
N ILE A 270 10.23 -2.35 6.69
CA ILE A 270 9.37 -1.55 5.82
C ILE A 270 10.21 -1.12 4.62
N ILE A 271 9.70 -1.28 3.41
CA ILE A 271 10.28 -0.71 2.19
C ILE A 271 9.50 0.54 1.84
N VAL A 272 10.23 1.64 1.63
CA VAL A 272 9.67 2.93 1.23
C VAL A 272 10.27 3.28 -0.11
N CYS A 273 9.46 3.21 -1.16
CA CYS A 273 9.81 3.68 -2.50
C CYS A 273 9.11 5.01 -2.72
N CYS A 274 9.86 6.10 -2.89
CA CYS A 274 9.29 7.44 -3.00
C CYS A 274 9.95 8.28 -4.08
N GLY A 275 9.14 8.98 -4.87
CA GLY A 275 9.58 9.91 -5.88
C GLY A 275 10.00 11.23 -5.25
N LEU A 276 11.13 11.75 -5.71
CA LEU A 276 11.72 12.99 -5.20
C LEU A 276 10.96 14.25 -5.67
N HIS A 277 9.96 14.10 -6.55
CA HIS A 277 8.94 15.12 -6.84
C HIS A 277 8.17 15.54 -5.57
N THR A 278 8.05 14.65 -4.57
CA THR A 278 7.57 14.94 -3.20
C THR A 278 8.40 16.05 -2.51
N GLY A 279 9.66 16.22 -2.92
CA GLY A 279 10.62 17.12 -2.32
C GLY A 279 11.47 16.45 -1.23
N LEU A 280 12.79 16.61 -1.33
CA LEU A 280 13.76 15.98 -0.42
C LEU A 280 13.51 16.32 1.05
N ARG A 281 13.05 17.54 1.35
CA ARG A 281 12.76 17.97 2.72
C ARG A 281 11.65 17.15 3.36
N VAL A 282 10.58 16.88 2.62
CA VAL A 282 9.43 16.10 3.10
C VAL A 282 9.85 14.65 3.33
N VAL A 283 10.64 14.09 2.40
CA VAL A 283 11.22 12.74 2.56
C VAL A 283 12.11 12.67 3.81
N GLN A 284 13.03 13.61 3.99
CA GLN A 284 13.93 13.61 5.16
C GLN A 284 13.16 13.79 6.49
N GLN A 285 12.11 14.62 6.51
CA GLN A 285 11.24 14.76 7.68
C GLN A 285 10.57 13.42 8.07
N PHE A 286 10.09 12.66 7.08
CA PHE A 286 9.56 11.31 7.32
C PHE A 286 10.63 10.38 7.91
N LEU A 287 11.82 10.33 7.31
CA LEU A 287 12.90 9.44 7.73
C LEU A 287 13.44 9.80 9.13
N ASP A 288 13.56 11.09 9.44
CA ASP A 288 13.95 11.57 10.77
C ASP A 288 12.90 11.21 11.83
N MET A 289 11.62 11.29 11.47
CA MET A 289 10.54 10.81 12.32
C MET A 289 10.66 9.31 12.56
N ALA A 290 10.88 8.51 11.51
CA ALA A 290 11.04 7.06 11.60
C ALA A 290 12.24 6.63 12.48
N ARG A 291 13.34 7.38 12.45
CA ARG A 291 14.52 7.16 13.32
C ARG A 291 14.24 7.50 14.79
N SER A 292 13.38 8.50 15.02
CA SER A 292 13.13 9.06 16.34
C SER A 292 12.17 8.21 17.18
N SER A 293 12.19 8.42 18.50
CA SER A 293 11.16 7.86 19.40
C SER A 293 9.77 8.42 19.02
N PRO A 294 8.70 7.59 18.97
CA PRO A 294 8.63 6.21 19.46
C PRO A 294 8.96 5.13 18.43
N PHE A 295 9.36 5.46 17.20
CA PHE A 295 9.49 4.49 16.10
C PHE A 295 10.83 3.74 16.11
N GLY A 296 11.95 4.47 16.16
CA GLY A 296 13.27 3.88 16.40
C GLY A 296 13.80 2.96 15.28
N TYR A 297 13.37 3.15 14.03
CA TYR A 297 13.86 2.35 12.90
C TYR A 297 15.29 2.73 12.52
N THR A 298 16.07 1.74 12.08
CA THR A 298 17.30 2.00 11.31
C THR A 298 16.90 2.24 9.85
N VAL A 299 17.31 3.36 9.28
CA VAL A 299 16.98 3.74 7.89
C VAL A 299 18.21 3.53 7.01
N GLU A 300 18.07 2.74 5.96
CA GLU A 300 19.09 2.52 4.94
C GLU A 300 18.57 2.96 3.56
N LEU A 301 19.31 3.82 2.86
CA LEU A 301 19.09 4.07 1.44
C LEU A 301 19.68 2.90 0.63
N LYS A 302 18.85 2.21 -0.15
CA LYS A 302 19.26 1.05 -0.96
C LYS A 302 19.48 1.40 -2.41
N GLU A 303 18.67 2.29 -2.97
CA GLU A 303 18.76 2.66 -4.39
C GLU A 303 18.31 4.10 -4.62
N ILE A 304 19.01 4.79 -5.52
CA ILE A 304 18.59 6.08 -6.11
C ILE A 304 18.34 5.80 -7.60
N ARG A 305 17.09 5.70 -8.03
CA ARG A 305 16.77 5.44 -9.44
C ARG A 305 16.41 6.73 -10.17
N GLN A 306 17.14 7.07 -11.22
CA GLN A 306 16.72 8.10 -12.17
C GLN A 306 16.00 7.47 -13.36
N GLN A 307 14.75 7.86 -13.57
CA GLN A 307 13.95 7.51 -14.74
C GLN A 307 14.51 8.21 -15.99
N PRO A 308 14.49 7.58 -17.18
CA PRO A 308 14.96 8.21 -18.41
C PRO A 308 14.27 9.53 -18.70
N ARG A 309 14.94 10.45 -19.40
CA ARG A 309 14.27 11.64 -19.92
C ARG A 309 13.22 11.23 -20.95
N TRP A 310 12.22 12.07 -21.18
CA TRP A 310 11.23 11.82 -22.21
C TRP A 310 11.90 11.66 -23.58
N GLY A 311 11.57 10.57 -24.28
CA GLY A 311 12.17 10.21 -25.58
C GLY A 311 13.55 9.55 -25.49
N GLU A 312 14.11 9.39 -24.29
CA GLU A 312 15.36 8.67 -24.07
C GLU A 312 15.08 7.18 -23.81
N THR A 313 15.79 6.30 -24.51
CA THR A 313 15.80 4.87 -24.21
C THR A 313 17.10 4.55 -23.48
N ARG A 314 16.98 4.13 -22.22
CA ARG A 314 18.10 3.60 -21.43
C ARG A 314 17.80 2.18 -21.01
N THR A 315 18.78 1.30 -21.13
CA THR A 315 18.70 -0.04 -20.55
C THR A 315 18.65 0.06 -19.03
N GLU A 316 18.09 -0.95 -18.35
CA GLU A 316 18.11 -0.98 -16.89
C GLU A 316 19.54 -0.99 -16.32
N GLU A 317 20.48 -1.62 -17.03
CA GLU A 317 21.89 -1.67 -16.64
C GLU A 317 22.53 -0.28 -16.62
N GLU A 318 22.27 0.54 -17.65
CA GLU A 318 22.75 1.92 -17.70
C GLU A 318 22.14 2.77 -16.58
N GLN A 319 20.83 2.66 -16.37
CA GLN A 319 20.14 3.40 -15.30
C GLN A 319 20.71 3.03 -13.93
N ARG A 320 21.03 1.75 -13.70
CA ARG A 320 21.67 1.29 -12.45
C ARG A 320 23.11 1.77 -12.30
N ALA A 321 23.88 1.78 -13.39
CA ALA A 321 25.26 2.27 -13.36
C ALA A 321 25.33 3.77 -13.04
N ASP A 322 24.35 4.55 -13.52
CA ASP A 322 24.23 5.97 -13.18
C ASP A 322 23.71 6.17 -11.75
N ALA A 323 22.70 5.41 -11.34
CA ALA A 323 22.19 5.35 -9.97
C ALA A 323 23.28 5.10 -8.92
N ALA A 324 24.19 4.15 -9.19
CA ALA A 324 25.26 3.76 -8.26
C ALA A 324 26.31 4.85 -8.02
N LYS A 325 26.34 5.90 -8.85
CA LYS A 325 27.23 7.06 -8.69
C LYS A 325 26.63 8.11 -7.77
N LEU A 326 25.31 8.07 -7.54
CA LEU A 326 24.59 9.09 -6.80
C LEU A 326 24.62 8.84 -5.29
N THR A 327 24.61 9.93 -4.55
CA THR A 327 24.60 10.00 -3.09
C THR A 327 23.51 10.97 -2.62
N GLU A 328 23.07 10.86 -1.35
CA GLU A 328 22.08 11.80 -0.80
C GLU A 328 22.53 13.27 -0.85
N VAL A 329 23.84 13.52 -0.85
CA VAL A 329 24.39 14.89 -0.93
C VAL A 329 24.15 15.49 -2.31
N GLU A 330 24.28 14.71 -3.37
CA GLU A 330 24.06 15.19 -4.74
C GLU A 330 22.59 15.55 -4.98
N LEU A 331 21.66 14.86 -4.30
CA LEU A 331 20.22 15.16 -4.38
C LEU A 331 19.87 16.59 -3.94
N LEU A 332 20.70 17.23 -3.11
CA LEU A 332 20.51 18.63 -2.68
C LEU A 332 20.71 19.63 -3.82
N SER A 333 21.44 19.24 -4.86
CA SER A 333 21.73 20.08 -6.03
C SER A 333 20.75 19.87 -7.19
N PHE A 334 19.86 18.88 -7.10
CA PHE A 334 18.96 18.53 -8.19
C PHE A 334 17.95 19.63 -8.47
N ASP A 335 17.79 19.93 -9.76
CA ASP A 335 16.73 20.82 -10.23
C ASP A 335 15.34 20.14 -10.16
N VAL A 336 14.30 20.82 -10.68
CA VAL A 336 12.94 20.25 -10.70
C VAL A 336 12.85 19.01 -11.59
N GLU A 337 13.50 19.02 -12.76
CA GLU A 337 13.44 17.91 -13.72
C GLU A 337 14.16 16.67 -13.16
N GLU A 338 15.33 16.86 -12.58
CA GLU A 338 16.10 15.81 -11.93
C GLU A 338 15.35 15.22 -10.74
N ARG A 339 14.72 16.05 -9.90
CA ARG A 339 13.87 15.57 -8.80
C ARG A 339 12.68 14.78 -9.30
N ASN A 340 11.99 15.26 -10.33
CA ASN A 340 10.79 14.58 -10.85
C ASN A 340 11.09 13.18 -11.40
N ARG A 341 12.28 12.98 -11.97
CA ARG A 341 12.72 11.67 -12.48
C ARG A 341 13.37 10.79 -11.42
N THR A 342 13.66 11.30 -10.24
CA THR A 342 14.39 10.53 -9.22
C THR A 342 13.41 9.83 -8.27
N VAL A 343 13.64 8.54 -8.06
CA VAL A 343 12.94 7.69 -7.09
C VAL A 343 13.97 7.15 -6.11
N LEU A 344 13.63 7.11 -4.82
CA LEU A 344 14.49 6.63 -3.76
C LEU A 344 13.87 5.38 -3.14
N VAL A 345 14.71 4.36 -2.89
CA VAL A 345 14.29 3.13 -2.19
C VAL A 345 14.99 3.07 -0.84
N TYR A 346 14.21 3.16 0.23
CA TYR A 346 14.69 3.03 1.61
C TYR A 346 14.20 1.72 2.24
N GLU A 347 15.04 1.13 3.08
CA GLU A 347 14.65 0.09 4.03
C GLU A 347 14.65 0.66 5.46
N LEU A 348 13.54 0.48 6.16
CA LEU A 348 13.38 0.78 7.58
C LEU A 348 13.40 -0.56 8.34
N LEU A 349 14.50 -0.81 9.03
CA LEU A 349 14.74 -2.06 9.75
C LEU A 349 14.27 -1.93 11.20
N PHE A 350 13.50 -2.92 11.65
CA PHE A 350 13.13 -3.03 13.05
C PHE A 350 14.39 -3.24 13.91
N THR A 351 14.49 -2.53 15.03
CA THR A 351 15.57 -2.72 16.01
C THR A 351 15.02 -3.26 17.32
N ASP A 352 15.56 -4.39 17.77
CA ASP A 352 15.37 -4.89 19.14
C ASP A 352 16.13 -3.95 20.09
N LYS A 353 15.53 -2.84 20.50
CA LYS A 353 16.09 -1.93 21.49
C LYS A 353 15.38 -2.02 22.83
#